data_AF-A0A7V8FTD4-F1
#
_entry.id   AF-A0A7V8FTD4-F1
#
_cell.length_a   1.000
_cell.length_b   1.000
_cell.length_c   1.000
_cell.angle_alpha   90.00
_cell.angle_beta   90.00
_cell.angle_gamma   90.00
#
_symmetry.space_group_name_H-M   'P 1'
#
loop_
_entity.id
_entity.type
_entity.pdbx_description
1 polymer ?
#
loop_
_entity_poly.entity_id
_entity_poly.type
_entity_poly.pdbx_seq_one_letter_code
_entity_poly.pdbx_strand_id
1 'polypeptide(L)'
;MLYKQGSEFSTRRGRLYILDLEPGEHEITSWQVASGGARIVPQGKLASLKFELHAGQALYLGNLHARLLLGRSLWFGNGAAARDALPIVQDRSDEDIGLAESKVPALRGRVTTSLLPQGPWIASQPNVNRMDPVFIPVVPAK
;
A
#
# COMPACT_ATOMS: atom_id res chain seq x y z
N MET A 1 20.61 -7.05 -13.35
CA MET A 1 19.72 -6.18 -12.55
C MET A 1 18.35 -6.17 -13.24
N LEU A 2 17.40 -6.97 -12.75
CA LEU A 2 16.10 -7.17 -13.42
C LEU A 2 14.97 -6.88 -12.43
N TYR A 3 14.49 -5.64 -12.41
CA TYR A 3 13.17 -5.36 -11.84
C TYR A 3 12.14 -5.63 -12.96
N LYS A 4 11.57 -6.85 -12.97
CA LYS A 4 10.62 -7.33 -13.99
C LYS A 4 9.19 -7.43 -13.43
N GLN A 5 8.27 -6.83 -14.18
CA GLN A 5 6.80 -6.83 -14.16
C GLN A 5 6.07 -6.20 -12.96
N GLY A 6 5.41 -5.07 -13.24
CA GLY A 6 4.30 -4.52 -12.43
C GLY A 6 4.64 -3.38 -11.48
N SER A 7 5.92 -2.97 -11.39
CA SER A 7 6.35 -1.76 -10.67
C SER A 7 6.41 -0.58 -11.62
N GLU A 8 6.00 0.60 -11.14
CA GLU A 8 6.04 1.85 -11.90
C GLU A 8 7.18 2.78 -11.49
N PHE A 9 7.92 2.40 -10.44
CA PHE A 9 9.07 3.13 -9.92
C PHE A 9 10.37 2.44 -10.34
N SER A 10 11.41 3.23 -10.62
CA SER A 10 12.74 2.76 -11.01
C SER A 10 13.63 2.43 -9.81
N THR A 11 13.40 3.08 -8.66
CA THR A 11 14.22 2.95 -7.45
C THR A 11 13.68 1.92 -6.45
N ARG A 12 12.40 1.55 -6.58
CA ARG A 12 11.67 0.71 -5.62
C ARG A 12 10.55 -0.09 -6.29
N ARG A 13 10.02 -1.08 -5.57
CA ARG A 13 8.83 -1.83 -6.00
C ARG A 13 7.57 -1.13 -5.49
N GLY A 14 6.65 -0.78 -6.38
CA GLY A 14 5.38 -0.17 -6.00
C GLY A 14 4.54 0.24 -7.20
N ARG A 15 3.32 0.71 -6.92
CA ARG A 15 2.41 1.30 -7.89
C ARG A 15 1.99 2.67 -7.41
N LEU A 16 1.81 3.58 -8.36
CA LEU A 16 1.24 4.89 -8.12
C LEU A 16 -0.27 4.80 -8.30
N TYR A 17 -1.02 5.22 -7.29
CA TYR A 17 -2.47 5.31 -7.37
C TYR A 17 -2.88 6.77 -7.51
N ILE A 18 -3.64 7.07 -8.56
CA ILE A 18 -4.30 8.36 -8.78
C ILE A 18 -5.79 8.05 -8.79
N LEU A 19 -6.52 8.61 -7.85
CA LEU A 19 -7.95 8.36 -7.66
C LEU A 19 -8.70 9.65 -7.91
N ASP A 20 -9.77 9.57 -8.69
CA ASP A 20 -10.75 10.65 -8.84
C ASP A 20 -11.88 10.42 -7.83
N LEU A 21 -12.14 11.42 -7.00
CA LEU A 21 -13.05 11.34 -5.86
C LEU A 21 -13.90 12.60 -5.80
N GLU A 22 -15.16 12.45 -5.38
CA GLU A 22 -16.02 13.60 -5.09
C GLU A 22 -15.43 14.46 -3.95
N PRO A 23 -15.62 15.79 -3.96
CA PRO A 23 -15.20 16.65 -2.86
C PRO A 23 -15.86 16.25 -1.53
N GLY A 24 -15.11 16.30 -0.43
CA GLY A 24 -15.60 15.99 0.91
C GLY A 24 -14.56 15.31 1.81
N GLU A 25 -15.03 14.80 2.94
CA GLU A 25 -14.23 14.01 3.88
C GLU A 25 -14.10 12.56 3.41
N HIS A 26 -12.86 12.06 3.42
CA HIS A 26 -12.53 10.70 3.03
C HIS A 26 -11.66 10.03 4.09
N GLU A 27 -11.68 8.70 4.10
CA GLU A 27 -10.83 7.93 4.99
C GLU A 27 -10.31 6.64 4.36
N ILE A 28 -9.09 6.28 4.75
CA ILE A 28 -8.50 4.96 4.50
C ILE A 28 -8.57 4.17 5.81
N THR A 29 -9.29 3.05 5.77
CA THR A 29 -9.66 2.29 6.98
C THR A 29 -8.99 0.93 7.09
N SER A 30 -8.39 0.44 5.99
CA SER A 30 -7.79 -0.89 5.93
C SER A 30 -6.64 -0.97 4.92
N TRP A 31 -5.84 -2.01 5.05
CA TRP A 31 -4.76 -2.37 4.13
C TRP A 31 -4.72 -3.89 3.96
N GLN A 32 -4.08 -4.35 2.88
CA GLN A 32 -3.77 -5.77 2.70
C GLN A 32 -2.44 -5.93 1.97
N VAL A 33 -1.72 -7.00 2.25
CA VAL A 33 -0.48 -7.36 1.56
C VAL A 33 -0.59 -8.78 1.05
N ALA A 34 -0.37 -8.99 -0.24
CA ALA A 34 -0.25 -10.33 -0.81
C ALA A 34 1.24 -10.71 -0.93
N SER A 35 1.64 -11.83 -0.33
CA SER A 35 3.00 -12.34 -0.37
C SER A 35 3.04 -13.86 -0.26
N GLY A 36 3.83 -14.53 -1.09
CA GLY A 36 4.11 -15.97 -0.96
C GLY A 36 2.87 -16.88 -0.98
N GLY A 37 1.81 -16.54 -1.71
CA GLY A 37 0.56 -17.30 -1.74
C GLY A 37 -0.38 -17.02 -0.57
N ALA A 38 -0.07 -16.02 0.26
CA ALA A 38 -0.91 -15.60 1.38
C ALA A 38 -1.28 -14.12 1.28
N ARG A 39 -2.36 -13.76 1.97
CA ARG A 39 -2.84 -12.41 2.15
C ARG A 39 -2.76 -12.07 3.63
N ILE A 40 -2.03 -11.00 3.95
CA ILE A 40 -1.90 -10.46 5.30
C ILE A 40 -2.83 -9.25 5.40
N VAL A 41 -3.70 -9.24 6.39
CA VAL A 41 -4.68 -8.17 6.67
C VAL A 41 -4.61 -7.77 8.15
N PRO A 42 -4.97 -6.53 8.50
CA PRO A 42 -5.03 -6.09 9.89
C PRO A 42 -6.04 -6.92 10.69
N GLN A 43 -5.67 -7.28 11.92
CA GLN A 43 -6.62 -7.79 12.92
C GLN A 43 -7.09 -6.67 13.84
N GLY A 44 -8.40 -6.46 13.91
CA GLY A 44 -9.01 -5.43 14.75
C GLY A 44 -9.13 -4.08 14.06
N LYS A 45 -9.59 -3.09 14.83
CA LYS A 45 -9.87 -1.74 14.32
C LYS A 45 -8.58 -0.94 14.18
N LEU A 46 -8.29 -0.49 12.97
CA LEU A 46 -7.24 0.50 12.70
C LEU A 46 -7.76 1.91 12.99
N ALA A 47 -6.85 2.81 13.35
CA ALA A 47 -7.14 4.24 13.29
C ALA A 47 -7.31 4.65 11.82
N SER A 48 -8.44 5.23 11.44
CA SER A 48 -8.66 5.72 10.08
C SER A 48 -7.65 6.81 9.73
N LEU A 49 -7.09 6.75 8.52
CA LEU A 49 -6.31 7.85 7.95
C LEU A 49 -7.27 8.77 7.20
N LYS A 50 -7.59 9.91 7.79
CA LYS A 50 -8.58 10.86 7.25
C LYS A 50 -7.92 11.95 6.42
N PHE A 51 -8.63 12.43 5.40
CA PHE A 51 -8.24 13.58 4.61
C PHE A 51 -9.49 14.28 4.05
N GLU A 52 -9.39 15.58 3.79
CA GLU A 52 -10.44 16.36 3.15
C GLU A 52 -9.99 16.71 1.73
N LEU A 53 -10.89 16.57 0.76
CA LEU A 53 -10.65 16.93 -0.64
C LEU A 53 -11.61 18.05 -1.05
N HIS A 54 -11.09 19.19 -1.47
CA HIS A 54 -11.91 20.25 -2.05
C HIS A 54 -12.00 20.14 -3.58
N ALA A 55 -13.04 20.72 -4.17
CA ALA A 55 -13.27 20.70 -5.60
C ALA A 55 -12.08 21.27 -6.39
N GLY A 56 -11.64 20.54 -7.41
CA GLY A 56 -10.52 20.93 -8.28
C GLY A 56 -9.13 20.75 -7.68
N GLN A 57 -9.02 20.22 -6.45
CA GLN A 57 -7.72 19.91 -5.85
C GLN A 57 -7.16 18.57 -6.35
N ALA A 58 -5.83 18.50 -6.38
CA ALA A 58 -5.09 17.25 -6.47
C ALA A 58 -4.18 17.15 -5.25
N LEU A 59 -4.38 16.12 -4.42
CA LEU A 59 -3.65 15.95 -3.17
C LEU A 59 -2.67 14.78 -3.24
N TYR A 60 -1.44 15.01 -2.81
CA TYR A 60 -0.51 13.93 -2.49
C TYR A 60 -0.64 13.55 -1.01
N LEU A 61 -1.11 12.34 -0.76
CA LEU A 61 -1.40 11.84 0.60
C LEU A 61 -0.20 11.10 1.24
N GLY A 62 0.84 10.79 0.46
CA GLY A 62 2.01 10.05 0.93
C GLY A 62 2.14 8.66 0.31
N ASN A 63 3.18 7.96 0.71
CA ASN A 63 3.49 6.61 0.28
C ASN A 63 3.10 5.59 1.36
N LEU A 64 2.12 4.74 1.04
CA LEU A 64 1.77 3.57 1.84
C LEU A 64 2.65 2.38 1.45
N HIS A 65 3.61 2.04 2.30
CA HIS A 65 4.51 0.91 2.12
C HIS A 65 4.31 -0.13 3.22
N ALA A 66 4.44 -1.42 2.90
CA ALA A 66 4.38 -2.47 3.90
C ALA A 66 5.74 -3.17 4.04
N ARG A 67 6.32 -3.12 5.23
CA ARG A 67 7.50 -3.92 5.57
C ARG A 67 7.06 -5.33 5.95
N LEU A 68 7.41 -6.31 5.13
CA LEU A 68 7.18 -7.72 5.45
C LEU A 68 8.06 -8.14 6.64
N LEU A 69 7.46 -8.79 7.63
CA LEU A 69 8.14 -9.33 8.79
C LEU A 69 8.26 -10.85 8.63
N LEU A 70 9.51 -11.32 8.54
CA LEU A 70 9.82 -12.74 8.41
C LEU A 70 9.68 -13.43 9.77
N GLY A 71 9.02 -14.59 9.77
CA GLY A 71 8.97 -15.50 10.93
C GLY A 71 9.71 -16.80 10.64
N ARG A 72 10.15 -17.51 11.68
CA ARG A 72 10.77 -18.84 11.54
C ARG A 72 9.68 -19.86 11.14
N SER A 73 9.85 -20.56 10.03
CA SER A 73 8.92 -21.62 9.61
C SER A 73 9.26 -22.95 10.29
N LEU A 74 8.25 -23.67 10.77
CA LEU A 74 8.35 -25.07 11.26
C LEU A 74 7.67 -26.08 10.32
N TRP A 75 7.03 -25.62 9.26
CA TRP A 75 6.31 -26.49 8.32
C TRP A 75 6.83 -26.24 6.89
N PHE A 76 7.48 -27.26 6.36
CA PHE A 76 7.95 -27.45 4.99
C PHE A 76 9.01 -26.46 4.45
N GLY A 77 10.23 -26.98 4.28
CA GLY A 77 11.23 -26.62 3.27
C GLY A 77 11.52 -25.13 3.03
N ASN A 78 12.56 -24.61 3.70
CA ASN A 78 13.47 -23.54 3.25
C ASN A 78 12.92 -22.32 2.47
N GLY A 79 11.69 -21.88 2.76
CA GLY A 79 11.17 -20.59 2.30
C GLY A 79 10.87 -19.69 3.49
N ALA A 80 11.62 -18.60 3.66
CA ALA A 80 11.27 -17.55 4.61
C ALA A 80 10.01 -16.82 4.11
N ALA A 81 8.83 -17.37 4.38
CA ALA A 81 7.57 -16.71 4.09
C ALA A 81 7.32 -15.60 5.12
N ALA A 82 6.89 -14.42 4.66
CA ALA A 82 6.44 -13.37 5.56
C ALA A 82 5.19 -13.85 6.30
N ARG A 83 5.18 -13.74 7.63
CA ARG A 83 4.02 -14.09 8.48
C ARG A 83 3.25 -12.87 8.94
N ASP A 84 3.84 -11.70 8.77
CA ASP A 84 3.29 -10.45 9.24
C ASP A 84 3.76 -9.29 8.34
N ALA A 85 3.10 -8.14 8.40
CA ALA A 85 3.41 -6.94 7.63
C ALA A 85 3.17 -5.68 8.47
N LEU A 86 4.13 -4.76 8.43
CA LEU A 86 4.01 -3.46 9.07
C LEU A 86 3.75 -2.39 8.00
N PRO A 87 2.52 -1.87 7.87
CA PRO A 87 2.25 -0.71 7.02
C PRO A 87 2.90 0.54 7.62
N ILE A 88 3.50 1.35 6.76
CA ILE A 88 4.22 2.57 7.11
C ILE A 88 3.82 3.63 6.09
N VAL A 89 3.35 4.77 6.59
CA VAL A 89 3.17 5.99 5.80
C VAL A 89 4.51 6.72 5.75
N GLN A 90 4.98 7.07 4.57
CA GLN A 90 6.22 7.81 4.35
C GLN A 90 6.02 8.94 3.34
N ASP A 91 6.77 10.02 3.46
CA ASP A 91 6.83 11.05 2.43
C ASP A 91 7.84 10.65 1.35
N ARG A 92 7.35 10.64 0.11
CA ARG A 92 8.13 10.41 -1.12
C ARG A 92 7.66 11.36 -2.22
N SER A 93 7.18 12.55 -1.86
CA SER A 93 6.60 13.53 -2.79
C SER A 93 7.49 13.81 -4.00
N ASP A 94 8.81 13.91 -3.80
CA ASP A 94 9.77 14.26 -4.84
C ASP A 94 9.77 13.28 -6.02
N GLU A 95 9.63 11.99 -5.75
CA GLU A 95 9.56 10.94 -6.77
C GLU A 95 8.11 10.74 -7.25
N ASP A 96 7.18 10.66 -6.29
CA ASP A 96 5.80 10.25 -6.55
C ASP A 96 5.03 11.30 -7.36
N ILE A 97 5.17 12.58 -7.02
CA ILE A 97 4.49 13.68 -7.72
C ILE A 97 5.05 13.80 -9.14
N GLY A 98 6.38 13.74 -9.31
CA GLY A 98 7.00 13.78 -10.64
C GLY A 98 6.49 12.65 -11.55
N LEU A 99 6.35 11.44 -10.99
CA LEU A 99 5.76 10.32 -11.73
C LEU A 99 4.27 10.54 -12.05
N ALA A 100 3.50 11.10 -11.11
CA ALA A 100 2.08 11.41 -11.31
C ALA A 100 1.88 12.42 -12.44
N GLU A 101 2.64 13.51 -12.43
CA GLU A 101 2.59 14.57 -13.44
C GLU A 101 3.10 14.12 -14.82
N SER A 102 4.00 13.15 -14.86
CA SER A 102 4.42 12.50 -16.11
C SER A 102 3.31 11.64 -16.70
N LYS A 103 2.52 10.96 -15.86
CA LYS A 103 1.42 10.08 -16.32
C LYS A 103 0.15 10.85 -16.65
N VAL A 104 -0.16 11.88 -15.87
CA VAL A 104 -1.34 12.73 -16.04
C VAL A 104 -0.86 14.17 -16.16
N PRO A 105 -0.53 14.65 -17.38
CA PRO A 105 -0.02 16.00 -17.59
C PRO A 105 -0.90 17.12 -17.05
N ALA A 106 -2.21 16.88 -16.91
CA ALA A 106 -3.15 17.83 -16.31
C ALA A 106 -2.87 18.14 -14.83
N LEU A 107 -2.09 17.30 -14.14
CA LEU A 107 -1.69 17.49 -12.74
C LEU A 107 -0.46 18.39 -12.56
N ARG A 108 0.26 18.72 -13.64
CA ARG A 108 1.54 19.47 -13.57
C ARG A 108 1.42 20.78 -12.80
N GLY A 109 2.19 20.88 -11.72
CA GLY A 109 2.22 22.04 -10.84
C GLY A 109 0.93 22.28 -10.04
N ARG A 110 0.00 21.32 -10.03
CA ARG A 110 -1.30 21.42 -9.34
C ARG A 110 -1.39 20.53 -8.12
N VAL A 111 -0.49 19.55 -7.98
CA VAL A 111 -0.50 18.63 -6.84
C VAL A 111 -0.03 19.37 -5.58
N THR A 112 -0.88 19.39 -4.57
CA THR A 112 -0.56 19.93 -3.24
C THR A 112 -0.29 18.78 -2.28
N THR A 113 0.78 18.91 -1.50
CA THR A 113 1.13 17.90 -0.49
C THR A 113 0.24 18.02 0.74
N SER A 114 -0.47 16.95 1.08
CA SER A 114 -1.33 16.83 2.25
C SER A 114 -1.09 15.47 2.90
N LEU A 115 0.08 15.32 3.53
CA LEU A 115 0.56 14.05 4.04
C LEU A 115 -0.37 13.48 5.11
N LEU A 116 -0.69 12.20 4.98
CA LEU A 116 -1.26 11.41 6.06
C LEU A 116 -0.27 11.31 7.24
N PRO A 117 -0.75 10.99 8.47
CA PRO A 117 0.12 10.77 9.63
C PRO A 117 1.26 9.81 9.31
N GLN A 118 2.49 10.30 9.45
CA GLN A 118 3.71 9.57 9.07
C GLN A 118 4.06 8.49 10.10
N GLY A 119 4.67 7.40 9.64
CA GLY A 119 5.12 6.29 10.48
C GLY A 119 4.21 5.06 10.44
N PRO A 120 4.34 4.15 11.42
CA PRO A 120 3.58 2.89 11.44
C PRO A 120 2.07 3.11 11.51
N TRP A 121 1.33 2.48 10.60
CA TRP A 121 -0.14 2.50 10.61
C TRP A 121 -0.70 1.25 11.29
N ILE A 122 -0.64 1.25 12.62
CA ILE A 122 -0.98 0.08 13.45
C ILE A 122 -2.35 0.21 14.12
N ALA A 123 -2.92 -0.93 14.51
CA ALA A 123 -4.10 -0.95 15.37
C ALA A 123 -3.77 -0.40 16.75
N SER A 124 -4.76 0.19 17.43
CA SER A 124 -4.61 0.71 18.80
C SER A 124 -4.36 -0.38 19.85
N GLN A 125 -4.49 -1.66 19.48
CA GLN A 125 -4.23 -2.82 20.32
C GLN A 125 -3.13 -3.69 19.68
N PRO A 126 -2.28 -4.37 20.49
CA PRO A 126 -1.25 -5.27 19.98
C PRO A 126 -1.90 -6.52 19.39
N ASN A 127 -2.30 -6.45 18.12
CA ASN A 127 -2.82 -7.59 17.39
C ASN A 127 -1.81 -8.06 16.36
N VAL A 128 -1.65 -9.38 16.29
CA VAL A 128 -0.95 -10.09 15.22
C VAL A 128 -1.82 -9.99 13.97
N ASN A 129 -1.27 -9.57 12.82
CA ASN A 129 -2.06 -9.52 11.59
C ASN A 129 -2.57 -10.91 11.17
N ARG A 130 -3.73 -10.98 10.49
CA ARG A 130 -4.30 -12.25 10.02
C ARG A 130 -3.68 -12.60 8.68
N MET A 131 -3.29 -13.86 8.54
CA MET A 131 -2.75 -14.40 7.30
C MET A 131 -3.75 -15.42 6.73
N ASP A 132 -4.36 -15.09 5.61
CA ASP A 132 -5.28 -15.97 4.88
C ASP A 132 -4.56 -16.58 3.67
N PRO A 133 -4.66 -17.90 3.43
CA PRO A 133 -4.16 -18.50 2.20
C PRO A 133 -4.97 -17.99 0.99
N VAL A 134 -4.28 -17.73 -0.12
CA VAL A 134 -4.93 -17.42 -1.39
C VAL A 134 -5.13 -18.73 -2.16
N PHE A 135 -6.34 -19.26 -2.17
CA PHE A 135 -6.70 -20.39 -3.03
C PHE A 135 -6.96 -19.89 -4.45
N ILE A 136 -6.09 -20.28 -5.39
CA ILE A 136 -6.37 -20.13 -6.82
C ILE A 136 -6.98 -21.47 -7.27
N PRO A 137 -8.29 -21.54 -7.57
CA PRO A 137 -8.85 -22.76 -8.13
C PRO A 137 -8.18 -23.01 -9.48
N VAL A 138 -7.47 -24.14 -9.58
CA VAL A 138 -6.98 -24.64 -10.87
C VAL A 138 -8.22 -25.09 -11.64
N VAL A 139 -8.68 -24.27 -12.58
CA VAL A 139 -9.68 -24.73 -13.55
C VAL A 139 -8.95 -25.71 -14.48
N PRO A 140 -9.30 -27.00 -14.50
CA PRO A 140 -8.70 -27.93 -15.45
C PRO A 140 -9.02 -27.45 -16.87
N ALA A 141 -8.00 -27.42 -17.73
CA ALA A 141 -8.19 -27.14 -19.15
C ALA A 141 -9.16 -28.17 -19.73
N LYS A 142 -10.18 -27.70 -20.45
CA LYS A 142 -11.04 -28.56 -21.29
C LYS A 142 -10.33 -28.86 -22.60
#